data_AF-A0A9D1NF54-F1
#
_entry.id   AF-A0A9D1NF54-F1
#
_cell.length_a   1.000
_cell.length_b   1.000
_cell.length_c   1.000
_cell.angle_alpha   90.00
_cell.angle_beta   90.00
_cell.angle_gamma   90.00
#
_symmetry.space_group_name_H-M   'P 1'
#
loop_
_entity.id
_entity.type
_entity.pdbx_description
1 polymer ?
#
loop_
_entity_poly.entity_id
_entity_poly.type
_entity_poly.pdbx_seq_one_letter_code
_entity_poly.pdbx_strand_id
1 'polypeptide(L)'
;MNNIKIEELISAEVNRLSEKYKKDYLDLKDIMQITGLGRDKVREIMNSKQFPSSKFGKKKTVSVVAFVSWQFKDNMNGDIYG
;
A
#
# COMPACT_ATOMS: atom_id res chain seq x y z
N MET A 1 -2.29 -22.02 6.55
CA MET A 1 -1.89 -21.62 5.17
C MET A 1 -0.50 -21.01 5.27
N ASN A 2 0.48 -21.52 4.51
CA ASN A 2 1.92 -21.38 4.76
C ASN A 2 2.43 -19.92 4.74
N ASN A 3 2.89 -19.38 5.89
CA ASN A 3 3.51 -18.04 6.00
C ASN A 3 4.63 -17.81 4.97
N ILE A 4 5.41 -18.86 4.68
CA ILE A 4 6.51 -18.82 3.70
C ILE A 4 6.04 -18.31 2.33
N LYS A 5 4.84 -18.70 1.88
CA LYS A 5 4.31 -18.25 0.57
C LYS A 5 3.87 -16.79 0.58
N ILE A 6 3.43 -16.25 1.72
CA ILE A 6 2.95 -14.88 1.82
C ILE A 6 4.13 -13.90 1.83
N GLU A 7 5.19 -14.22 2.57
CA GLU A 7 6.41 -13.40 2.61
C GLU A 7 7.09 -13.30 1.23
N GLU A 8 7.14 -14.41 0.48
CA GLU A 8 7.62 -14.43 -0.91
C GLU A 8 6.78 -13.55 -1.84
N LEU A 9 5.44 -13.61 -1.73
CA LEU A 9 4.54 -12.77 -2.51
C LEU A 9 4.67 -11.28 -2.17
N ILE A 10 4.79 -10.95 -0.88
CA ILE A 10 5.03 -9.58 -0.42
C ILE A 10 6.36 -9.09 -1.01
N SER A 11 7.44 -9.87 -0.90
CA SER A 11 8.75 -9.49 -1.41
C SER A 11 8.73 -9.27 -2.94
N ALA A 12 8.11 -10.18 -3.69
CA ALA A 12 7.98 -10.06 -5.14
C ALA A 12 7.19 -8.81 -5.54
N GLU A 13 6.09 -8.52 -4.84
CA GLU A 13 5.25 -7.35 -5.13
C GLU A 13 5.92 -6.03 -4.74
N VAL A 14 6.66 -6.02 -3.62
CA VAL A 14 7.51 -4.88 -3.24
C VAL A 14 8.53 -4.59 -4.33
N ASN A 15 9.25 -5.61 -4.82
CA ASN A 15 10.24 -5.42 -5.88
C ASN A 15 9.57 -4.89 -7.16
N ARG A 16 8.45 -5.48 -7.58
CA ARG A 16 7.70 -5.03 -8.76
C ARG A 16 7.28 -3.56 -8.68
N LEU A 17 6.75 -3.12 -7.53
CA LEU A 17 6.32 -1.73 -7.34
C LEU A 17 7.51 -0.78 -7.24
N SER A 18 8.54 -1.14 -6.45
CA SER A 18 9.75 -0.32 -6.31
C SER A 18 10.47 -0.12 -7.64
N GLU A 19 10.56 -1.17 -8.48
CA GLU A 19 11.17 -1.08 -9.82
C GLU A 19 10.32 -0.26 -10.79
N LYS A 20 8.99 -0.48 -10.82
CA LYS A 20 8.08 0.22 -11.73
C LYS A 20 8.00 1.71 -11.45
N TYR A 21 7.93 2.10 -10.17
CA TYR A 21 7.74 3.49 -9.75
C TYR A 21 9.05 4.17 -9.33
N LYS A 22 10.16 3.42 -9.23
CA LYS A 22 11.49 3.90 -8.80
C LYS A 22 11.46 4.68 -7.49
N LYS A 23 10.74 4.14 -6.51
CA LYS A 23 10.45 4.79 -5.23
C LYS A 23 10.38 3.79 -4.09
N ASP A 24 10.91 4.17 -2.94
CA ASP A 24 10.76 3.42 -1.68
C ASP A 24 9.51 3.84 -0.89
N TYR A 25 8.99 5.04 -1.18
CA TYR A 25 7.83 5.63 -0.52
C TYR A 25 6.81 6.12 -1.54
N LEU A 26 5.54 5.85 -1.25
CA LEU A 26 4.39 6.18 -2.08
C LEU A 26 3.63 7.34 -1.44
N ASP A 27 3.30 8.35 -2.25
CA ASP A 27 2.37 9.40 -1.87
C ASP A 27 0.96 9.15 -2.42
N LEU A 28 0.03 10.07 -2.16
CA LEU A 28 -1.35 9.97 -2.63
C LEU A 28 -1.47 9.75 -4.15
N LYS A 29 -0.62 10.40 -4.96
CA LYS A 29 -0.68 10.25 -6.42
C LYS A 29 -0.19 8.87 -6.84
N ASP A 30 0.84 8.36 -6.17
CA ASP A 30 1.37 7.03 -6.45
C ASP A 30 0.32 5.95 -6.13
N ILE A 31 -0.35 6.06 -4.99
CA ILE A 31 -1.41 5.11 -4.61
C ILE A 31 -2.59 5.18 -5.58
N MET A 32 -2.98 6.38 -6.05
CA MET A 32 -4.00 6.52 -7.11
C MET A 32 -3.58 5.79 -8.40
N GLN A 33 -2.31 5.92 -8.82
CA GLN A 33 -1.82 5.25 -10.03
C GLN A 33 -1.72 3.74 -9.88
N ILE A 34 -1.39 3.25 -8.68
CA ILE A 34 -1.28 1.81 -8.39
C ILE A 34 -2.66 1.15 -8.32
N THR A 35 -3.61 1.80 -7.64
CA THR A 35 -4.93 1.23 -7.33
C THR A 35 -6.01 1.58 -8.36
N GLY A 36 -5.80 2.61 -9.18
CA GLY A 36 -6.83 3.15 -10.08
C GLY A 36 -7.94 3.92 -9.36
N LEU A 37 -7.87 4.06 -8.02
CA LEU A 37 -8.90 4.72 -7.24
C LEU A 37 -8.86 6.25 -7.38
N GLY A 38 -10.03 6.85 -7.25
CA GLY A 38 -10.18 8.31 -7.19
C GLY A 38 -9.50 8.93 -5.97
N ARG A 39 -9.14 10.22 -6.11
CA ARG A 39 -8.42 10.99 -5.09
C ARG A 39 -9.06 10.91 -3.70
N ASP A 40 -10.38 11.04 -3.63
CA ASP A 40 -11.09 11.11 -2.34
C ASP A 40 -11.08 9.76 -1.63
N LYS A 41 -11.27 8.66 -2.35
CA LYS A 41 -11.17 7.31 -1.77
C LYS A 41 -9.76 7.00 -1.29
N VAL A 42 -8.74 7.37 -2.07
CA VAL A 42 -7.34 7.24 -1.62
C VAL A 42 -7.07 8.10 -0.40
N ARG A 43 -7.60 9.33 -0.35
CA ARG A 43 -7.45 10.21 0.81
C ARG A 43 -8.13 9.64 2.06
N GLU A 44 -9.30 9.03 1.90
CA GLU A 44 -10.00 8.31 2.97
C GLU A 44 -9.15 7.16 3.50
N ILE A 45 -8.69 6.27 2.60
CA ILE A 45 -7.80 5.13 2.93
C ILE A 45 -6.57 5.63 3.67
N MET A 46 -5.85 6.58 3.10
CA MET A 46 -4.63 7.09 3.72
C MET A 46 -4.89 7.71 5.09
N ASN A 47 -6.08 8.28 5.34
CA ASN A 47 -6.46 8.86 6.62
C ASN A 47 -7.04 7.90 7.63
N SER A 48 -7.34 6.65 7.23
CA SER A 48 -7.74 5.60 8.15
C SER A 48 -6.63 5.29 9.16
N LYS A 49 -7.04 4.96 10.40
CA LYS A 49 -6.13 4.51 11.46
C LYS A 49 -5.46 3.17 11.12
N GLN A 50 -6.05 2.39 10.22
CA GLN A 50 -5.55 1.08 9.84
C GLN A 50 -4.49 1.15 8.73
N PHE A 51 -4.40 2.28 8.03
CA PHE A 51 -3.47 2.45 6.92
C PHE A 51 -2.09 2.88 7.44
N PRO A 52 -0.99 2.18 7.08
CA PRO A 52 0.32 2.34 7.70
C PRO A 52 1.11 3.53 7.15
N SER A 53 0.47 4.70 7.09
CA SER A 53 1.10 5.93 6.62
C SER A 53 1.93 6.63 7.68
N SER A 54 2.99 7.30 7.24
CA SER A 54 3.78 8.25 8.02
C SER A 54 3.69 9.65 7.41
N LYS A 55 3.98 10.67 8.22
CA LYS A 55 4.11 12.04 7.75
C LYS A 55 5.59 12.41 7.64
N PHE A 56 6.04 12.78 6.45
CA PHE A 56 7.32 13.45 6.26
C PHE A 56 7.04 14.91 5.90
N GLY A 57 7.20 15.78 6.89
CA GLY A 57 6.80 17.19 6.80
C GLY A 57 5.30 17.34 6.54
N LYS A 58 4.94 18.03 5.45
CA LYS A 58 3.53 18.23 5.04
C LYS A 58 2.97 17.08 4.21
N LYS A 59 3.79 16.13 3.77
CA LYS A 59 3.37 15.01 2.92
C LYS A 59 3.07 13.78 3.77
N LYS A 60 1.97 13.12 3.42
CA LYS A 60 1.61 11.82 3.96
C LYS A 60 2.03 10.75 2.96
N THR A 61 2.80 9.78 3.42
CA THR A 61 3.43 8.76 2.58
C THR A 61 3.37 7.41 3.28
N VAL A 62 3.64 6.34 2.54
CA VAL A 62 3.76 4.98 3.06
C VAL A 62 4.95 4.32 2.38
N SER A 63 5.73 3.49 3.08
CA SER A 63 6.78 2.71 2.40
C SER A 63 6.14 1.64 1.52
N VAL A 64 6.77 1.27 0.41
CA VAL A 64 6.24 0.24 -0.50
C VAL A 64 5.97 -1.07 0.25
N VAL A 65 6.90 -1.49 1.12
CA VAL A 65 6.72 -2.69 1.95
C VAL A 65 5.50 -2.61 2.87
N ALA A 66 5.28 -1.47 3.53
CA ALA A 66 4.14 -1.31 4.43
C ALA A 66 2.81 -1.29 3.66
N PHE A 67 2.80 -0.66 2.47
CA PHE A 67 1.64 -0.62 1.60
C PHE A 67 1.25 -2.03 1.12
N VAL A 68 2.20 -2.79 0.57
CA VAL A 68 1.96 -4.17 0.11
C VAL A 68 1.52 -5.06 1.26
N SER A 69 2.23 -5.02 2.39
CA SER A 69 1.88 -5.83 3.57
C SER A 69 0.47 -5.53 4.06
N TRP A 70 0.06 -4.25 4.04
CA TRP A 70 -1.30 -3.84 4.37
C TRP A 70 -2.32 -4.39 3.37
N GLN A 71 -2.09 -4.30 2.06
CA GLN A 71 -3.02 -4.84 1.05
C GLN A 71 -3.24 -6.35 1.21
N PHE A 72 -2.18 -7.12 1.45
CA PHE A 72 -2.32 -8.56 1.67
C PHE A 72 -3.09 -8.88 2.95
N LYS A 73 -2.85 -8.13 4.04
CA LYS A 73 -3.60 -8.26 5.28
C LYS A 73 -5.08 -7.90 5.10
N ASP A 74 -5.36 -6.82 4.39
CA ASP A 74 -6.71 -6.32 4.11
C ASP A 74 -7.51 -7.33 3.26
N ASN A 75 -6.90 -7.85 2.20
CA ASN A 75 -7.48 -8.88 1.35
C ASN A 75 -7.79 -10.18 2.12
N MET A 76 -6.96 -10.57 3.08
CA MET A 76 -7.22 -11.75 3.93
C MET A 76 -8.36 -11.54 4.93
N ASN A 77 -8.65 -10.28 5.29
CA ASN A 77 -9.76 -9.94 6.18
C ASN A 77 -11.09 -9.80 5.42
N GLY A 78 -11.09 -9.85 4.08
CA GLY A 78 -12.30 -9.89 3.25
C GLY A 78 -12.89 -8.53 2.88
N ASP A 79 -12.28 -7.42 3.30
CA ASP A 79 -12.81 -6.07 3.09
C ASP A 79 -12.33 -5.46 1.76
N ILE A 80 -12.60 -6.14 0.65
CA ILE A 80 -12.29 -5.58 -0.67
C ILE A 80 -13.46 -4.67 -1.09
N TYR A 81 -13.40 -3.41 -0.63
CA TYR A 81 -14.32 -2.30 -0.94
C TYR A 81 -15.70 -2.33 -0.25
N GLY A 82 -15.70 -2.33 1.09
CA GLY A 82 -16.84 -1.84 1.89
C GLY A 82 -16.88 -0.31 1.96
#